data_AF-A0A078JKP0-F1
#
_entry.id   AF-A0A078JKP0-F1
#
_cell.length_a   1.000
_cell.length_b   1.000
_cell.length_c   1.000
_cell.angle_alpha   90.00
_cell.angle_beta   90.00
_cell.angle_gamma   90.00
#
_symmetry.space_group_name_H-M   'P 1'
#
loop_
_entity.id
_entity.type
_entity.pdbx_description
1 polymer ?
#
loop_
_entity_poly.entity_id
_entity_poly.type
_entity_poly.pdbx_seq_one_letter_code
_entity_poly.pdbx_strand_id
1 'polypeptide(L)'
;MHCGSSNTDDSSSIHLQKRQRTDDKIRSATLDLEVLDCPICTEPLIAPIFQCDNGHTVCSICCPKLRNKCPFCALPIGVKRCRAMEKVFESISIPCSVLGCTKNVCYGELSAHEKE
;
A
#
# COMPACT_ATOMS: atom_id res chain seq x y z
N MET A 1 10.04 -4.64 1.89
CA MET A 1 9.93 -3.21 1.54
C MET A 1 9.87 -2.47 2.86
N HIS A 2 10.74 -1.49 3.15
CA HIS A 2 10.78 -0.89 4.49
C HIS A 2 9.64 0.13 4.63
N CYS A 3 8.67 -0.12 5.52
CA CYS A 3 7.76 0.92 5.99
C CYS A 3 8.63 2.06 6.55
N GLY A 4 8.47 3.26 5.99
CA GLY A 4 9.35 4.38 6.26
C GLY A 4 9.41 4.72 7.74
N SER A 5 10.48 4.32 8.39
CA SER A 5 10.95 4.84 9.68
C SER A 5 12.47 4.68 9.70
N SER A 6 13.17 5.67 9.16
CA SER A 6 14.63 5.74 9.26
C SER A 6 15.02 7.19 9.51
N ASN A 7 15.25 7.52 10.78
CA ASN A 7 16.05 8.66 11.17
C ASN A 7 17.52 8.22 11.07
N THR A 8 18.24 8.77 10.10
CA THR A 8 19.71 8.71 10.08
C THR A 8 20.23 10.07 9.64
N ASP A 9 20.89 10.76 10.57
CA ASP A 9 21.70 11.93 10.33
C ASP A 9 22.94 11.53 9.52
N ASP A 10 23.11 12.11 8.34
CA ASP A 10 24.44 12.32 7.76
C ASP A 10 24.45 13.61 6.92
N SER A 11 25.43 14.46 7.18
CA SER A 11 25.53 15.81 6.65
C SER A 11 26.38 15.82 5.38
N SER A 12 25.83 16.28 4.26
CA SER A 12 26.60 16.80 3.12
C SER A 12 25.76 17.76 2.29
N SER A 13 26.32 18.95 2.07
CA SER A 13 25.64 20.16 1.61
C SER A 13 25.39 20.20 0.10
N ILE A 14 24.12 20.22 -0.31
CA ILE A 14 23.67 20.74 -1.63
C ILE A 14 22.38 21.54 -1.43
N HIS A 15 22.43 22.82 -1.82
CA HIS A 15 21.39 23.81 -1.58
C HIS A 15 20.24 23.67 -2.59
N LEU A 16 19.35 22.68 -2.38
CA LEU A 16 17.99 22.75 -2.91
C LEU A 16 17.07 23.24 -1.80
N GLN A 17 16.20 24.20 -2.12
CA GLN A 17 15.24 24.82 -1.21
C GLN A 17 14.37 23.75 -0.51
N LYS A 18 14.86 23.27 0.63
CA LYS A 18 14.18 22.32 1.50
C LYS A 18 12.98 23.05 2.08
N ARG A 19 11.77 22.74 1.60
CA ARG A 19 10.53 23.15 2.29
C ARG A 19 10.66 22.63 3.71
N GLN A 20 10.93 23.52 4.66
CA GLN A 20 10.96 23.19 6.08
C GLN A 20 9.55 22.76 6.44
N ARG A 21 9.34 21.45 6.59
CA ARG A 21 8.13 20.93 7.21
C ARG A 21 8.22 21.34 8.68
N THR A 22 7.40 22.32 9.04
CA THR A 22 7.05 22.60 10.43
C THR A 22 6.63 21.28 11.07
N ASP A 23 7.08 21.03 12.31
CA ASP A 23 6.79 19.86 13.12
C ASP A 23 5.32 19.40 12.93
N ASP A 24 5.13 18.44 12.03
CA ASP A 24 3.81 18.02 11.56
C ASP A 24 3.21 17.19 12.70
N LYS A 25 2.39 17.82 13.55
CA LYS A 25 1.58 17.14 14.57
C LYS A 25 0.96 15.89 13.94
N ILE A 26 1.40 14.71 14.36
CA ILE A 26 0.95 13.43 13.81
C ILE A 26 -0.58 13.39 13.90
N ARG A 27 -1.25 13.39 12.74
CA ARG A 27 -2.70 13.27 12.65
C ARG A 27 -3.03 11.79 12.59
N SER A 28 -3.79 11.29 13.55
CA SER A 28 -4.32 9.93 13.55
C SER A 28 -5.63 9.87 12.75
N ALA A 29 -5.75 8.88 11.87
CA ALA A 29 -6.99 8.52 11.20
C ALA A 29 -7.21 7.02 11.36
N THR A 30 -8.47 6.61 11.52
CA THR A 30 -8.88 5.21 11.49
C THR A 30 -9.26 4.83 10.07
N LEU A 31 -8.79 3.67 9.62
CA LEU A 31 -9.09 3.12 8.31
C LEU A 31 -9.62 1.70 8.49
N ASP A 32 -10.69 1.37 7.79
CA ASP A 32 -11.13 -0.01 7.65
C ASP A 32 -10.18 -0.74 6.70
N LEU A 33 -9.51 -1.78 7.18
CA LEU A 33 -8.49 -2.48 6.41
C LEU A 33 -9.08 -3.32 5.27
N GLU A 34 -10.36 -3.70 5.34
CA GLU A 34 -10.98 -4.51 4.26
C GLU A 34 -11.11 -3.71 2.95
N VAL A 35 -11.17 -2.37 3.02
CA VAL A 35 -11.22 -1.50 1.82
C VAL A 35 -9.91 -1.52 1.03
N LEU A 36 -8.87 -2.08 1.62
CA LEU A 36 -7.55 -2.20 1.07
C LEU A 36 -7.27 -3.58 0.45
N ASP A 37 -8.22 -4.50 0.53
CA ASP A 37 -8.11 -5.82 -0.07
C ASP A 37 -8.50 -5.83 -1.55
N CYS A 38 -7.96 -6.80 -2.27
CA CYS A 38 -8.35 -7.04 -3.65
C CYS A 38 -9.79 -7.56 -3.67
N PRO A 39 -10.72 -6.95 -4.43
CA PRO A 39 -12.12 -7.35 -4.43
C PRO A 39 -12.38 -8.72 -5.10
N ILE A 40 -11.34 -9.40 -5.57
CA ILE A 40 -11.42 -10.66 -6.30
C ILE A 40 -10.90 -11.82 -5.47
N CYS A 41 -9.81 -11.63 -4.74
CA CYS A 41 -9.19 -12.68 -3.93
C CYS A 41 -9.18 -12.38 -2.44
N THR A 42 -9.71 -11.22 -2.01
CA THR A 42 -9.78 -10.77 -0.62
C THR A 42 -8.44 -10.85 0.11
N GLU A 43 -7.35 -10.68 -0.64
CA GLU A 43 -5.99 -10.56 -0.10
C GLU A 43 -5.56 -9.10 -0.23
N PRO A 44 -4.69 -8.61 0.67
CA PRO A 44 -4.13 -7.26 0.63
C PRO A 44 -3.68 -6.83 -0.76
N LEU A 45 -4.07 -5.62 -1.18
CA LEU A 45 -3.54 -5.05 -2.41
C LEU A 45 -2.05 -4.73 -2.23
N ILE A 46 -1.22 -5.54 -2.88
CA ILE A 46 0.23 -5.34 -2.94
C ILE A 46 0.68 -4.85 -4.31
N ALA A 47 1.73 -4.03 -4.33
CA ALA A 47 2.31 -3.53 -5.57
C ALA A 47 2.77 -4.72 -6.47
N PRO A 48 2.47 -4.72 -7.78
CA PRO A 48 1.75 -3.69 -8.51
C PRO A 48 0.22 -3.74 -8.31
N ILE A 49 -0.38 -2.57 -8.03
CA ILE A 49 -1.84 -2.41 -7.97
C ILE A 49 -2.29 -1.81 -9.30
N PHE A 50 -3.25 -2.45 -9.97
CA PHE A 50 -3.76 -1.98 -11.26
C PHE A 50 -5.10 -1.28 -11.10
N GLN A 51 -5.31 -0.18 -11.83
CA GLN A 51 -6.57 0.56 -11.86
C GLN A 51 -7.11 0.68 -13.28
N CYS A 52 -8.44 0.67 -13.44
CA CYS A 52 -9.09 1.08 -14.69
C CYS A 52 -9.26 2.61 -14.75
N ASP A 53 -9.77 3.13 -15.86
CA ASP A 53 -10.00 4.58 -16.03
C ASP A 53 -11.02 5.18 -15.05
N ASN A 54 -11.92 4.36 -14.48
CA ASN A 54 -12.84 4.79 -13.44
C ASN A 54 -12.28 4.62 -12.01
N GLY A 55 -11.02 4.19 -11.85
CA GLY A 55 -10.36 4.08 -10.56
C GLY A 55 -10.58 2.78 -9.79
N HIS A 56 -11.34 1.79 -10.30
CA HIS A 56 -11.44 0.48 -9.64
C HIS A 56 -10.10 -0.26 -9.68
N THR A 57 -9.69 -0.78 -8.53
CA THR A 57 -8.40 -1.44 -8.35
C THR A 57 -8.49 -2.96 -8.25
N VAL A 58 -7.46 -3.66 -8.76
CA VAL A 58 -7.26 -5.11 -8.57
C VAL A 58 -5.77 -5.41 -8.35
N CYS A 59 -5.47 -6.51 -7.67
CA CYS A 59 -4.09 -6.96 -7.49
C CYS A 59 -3.49 -7.51 -8.80
N SER A 60 -2.16 -7.57 -8.83
CA SER A 60 -1.38 -8.09 -9.96
C SER A 60 -1.70 -9.54 -10.30
N ILE A 61 -2.09 -10.34 -9.31
CA ILE A 61 -2.41 -11.77 -9.47
C ILE A 61 -3.79 -11.94 -10.13
N CYS A 62 -4.77 -11.09 -9.80
CA CYS A 62 -6.13 -11.22 -10.32
C CYS A 62 -6.33 -10.51 -11.66
N CYS A 63 -5.58 -9.45 -11.96
CA CYS A 63 -5.70 -8.73 -13.23
C CYS A 63 -5.64 -9.63 -14.49
N PRO A 64 -4.65 -10.54 -14.66
CA PRO A 64 -4.60 -11.41 -15.83
C PRO A 64 -5.74 -12.44 -15.84
N LYS A 65 -6.22 -12.90 -14.68
CA LYS A 65 -7.37 -13.84 -14.57
C LYS A 65 -8.66 -13.21 -15.08
N LEU A 66 -8.78 -11.89 -15.00
CA LEU A 66 -9.90 -11.11 -15.51
C LEU A 66 -9.75 -10.74 -16.99
N ARG A 67 -8.76 -11.28 -17.70
CA ARG A 67 -8.47 -10.96 -19.11
C ARG A 67 -8.33 -9.45 -19.35
N ASN A 68 -7.74 -8.75 -18.38
CA ASN A 68 -7.52 -7.29 -18.44
C ASN A 68 -8.82 -6.48 -18.58
N LYS A 69 -9.94 -7.00 -18.06
CA LYS A 69 -11.24 -6.33 -18.03
C LYS A 69 -11.67 -6.06 -16.58
N CYS A 70 -12.01 -4.81 -16.28
CA CYS A 70 -12.50 -4.43 -14.96
C CYS A 70 -13.81 -5.18 -14.66
N PRO A 71 -13.93 -5.82 -13.48
CA PRO A 71 -15.11 -6.62 -13.14
C PRO A 71 -16.33 -5.75 -12.80
N PHE A 72 -16.12 -4.47 -12.49
CA PHE A 72 -17.17 -3.54 -12.09
C PHE A 72 -17.74 -2.72 -13.24
N CYS A 73 -16.88 -2.27 -14.16
CA CYS A 73 -17.28 -1.36 -15.24
C CYS A 73 -16.89 -1.82 -16.65
N ALA A 74 -16.36 -3.03 -16.80
CA ALA A 74 -15.98 -3.61 -18.09
C ALA A 74 -14.88 -2.86 -18.88
N LEU A 75 -14.34 -1.75 -18.36
CA LEU A 75 -13.23 -1.00 -18.98
C LEU A 75 -11.90 -1.78 -18.89
N PRO A 76 -10.93 -1.50 -19.77
CA PRO A 76 -9.60 -2.08 -19.68
C PRO A 76 -8.93 -1.82 -18.33
N ILE A 77 -8.25 -2.84 -17.79
CA ILE A 77 -7.45 -2.77 -16.57
C ILE A 77 -6.13 -3.53 -16.77
N GLY A 78 -5.07 -3.17 -16.03
CA GLY A 78 -3.77 -3.85 -16.11
C GLY A 78 -2.65 -3.05 -16.77
N VAL A 79 -2.97 -1.94 -17.44
CA VAL A 79 -1.96 -1.03 -18.02
C VAL A 79 -1.58 0.08 -17.03
N LYS A 80 -2.58 0.64 -16.34
CA LYS A 80 -2.38 1.75 -15.39
C LYS A 80 -2.16 1.23 -13.98
N ARG A 81 -1.02 1.57 -13.38
CA ARG A 81 -0.72 1.26 -11.96
C ARG A 81 -1.22 2.37 -11.05
N CYS A 82 -1.83 2.01 -9.93
CA CYS A 82 -2.26 2.94 -8.89
C CYS A 82 -1.10 3.25 -7.92
N ARG A 83 -0.15 4.09 -8.36
CA ARG A 83 1.03 4.47 -7.56
C ARG A 83 0.68 5.18 -6.25
N ALA A 84 -0.45 5.88 -6.23
CA ALA A 84 -0.93 6.55 -5.01
C ALA A 84 -1.27 5.53 -3.93
N MET A 85 -2.05 4.49 -4.27
CA MET A 85 -2.36 3.43 -3.32
C MET A 85 -1.13 2.64 -2.92
N GLU A 86 -0.22 2.31 -3.86
CA GLU A 86 1.05 1.65 -3.51
C GLU A 86 1.81 2.40 -2.40
N LYS A 87 1.85 3.74 -2.45
CA LYS A 87 2.47 4.56 -1.40
C LYS A 87 1.70 4.59 -0.09
N VAL A 88 0.37 4.56 -0.14
CA VAL A 88 -0.47 4.43 1.06
C VAL A 88 -0.12 3.12 1.77
N PHE A 89 -0.06 2.03 1.03
CA PHE A 89 0.30 0.70 1.56
C PHE A 89 1.68 0.66 2.20
N GLU A 90 2.68 1.28 1.58
CA GLU A 90 4.04 1.39 2.14
C GLU A 90 4.11 2.20 3.44
N SER A 91 3.10 3.05 3.71
CA SER A 91 3.05 3.89 4.92
C SER A 91 2.22 3.30 6.06
N ILE A 92 1.53 2.17 5.82
CA ILE A 92 0.69 1.53 6.83
C ILE A 92 1.50 0.45 7.55
N SER A 93 1.76 0.70 8.83
CA SER A 93 2.28 -0.29 9.78
C SER A 93 1.20 -0.61 10.81
N ILE A 94 0.86 -1.89 10.95
CA ILE A 94 -0.19 -2.37 11.85
C ILE A 94 0.35 -3.48 12.76
N PRO A 95 -0.19 -3.62 13.98
CA PRO A 95 0.16 -4.75 14.84
C PRO A 95 -0.29 -6.07 14.21
N CYS A 96 0.55 -7.09 14.31
CA CYS A 96 0.20 -8.44 13.89
C CYS A 96 -0.97 -8.98 14.74
N SER A 97 -1.88 -9.71 14.09
CA SER A 97 -3.06 -10.31 14.74
C SER A 97 -2.78 -11.68 15.39
N VAL A 98 -1.65 -12.31 15.07
CA VAL A 98 -1.28 -13.65 15.55
C VAL A 98 -0.99 -13.64 17.04
N LEU A 99 -1.62 -14.57 17.78
CA LEU A 99 -1.48 -14.66 19.23
C LEU A 99 0.00 -14.84 19.64
N GLY A 100 0.49 -13.93 20.47
CA GLY A 100 1.88 -13.94 20.95
C GLY A 100 2.87 -13.22 20.04
N CYS A 101 2.46 -12.76 18.85
CA CYS A 101 3.27 -11.87 18.04
C CYS A 101 3.13 -10.42 18.53
N THR A 102 4.24 -9.72 18.70
CA THR A 102 4.29 -8.31 19.13
C THR A 102 4.84 -7.38 18.05
N LYS A 103 5.04 -7.90 16.83
CA LYS A 103 5.59 -7.13 15.73
C LYS A 103 4.52 -6.24 15.11
N ASN A 104 4.93 -5.01 14.75
CA ASN A 104 4.21 -4.23 13.77
C ASN A 104 4.72 -4.60 12.38
N VAL A 105 3.80 -4.84 11.44
CA VAL A 105 4.07 -5.36 10.11
C VAL A 105 3.54 -4.37 9.09
N CYS A 106 4.26 -4.21 7.99
CA CYS A 106 3.76 -3.46 6.84
C CYS A 106 2.49 -4.15 6.32
N TYR A 107 1.43 -3.42 6.02
CA TYR A 107 0.18 -4.04 5.56
C TYR A 107 0.38 -4.96 4.34
N GLY A 108 1.24 -4.56 3.39
CA GLY A 108 1.55 -5.38 2.22
C GLY A 108 2.33 -6.68 2.50
N GLU A 109 2.88 -6.85 3.70
CA GLU A 109 3.61 -8.05 4.12
C GLU A 109 2.80 -8.90 5.12
N LEU A 110 1.57 -8.47 5.48
CA LEU A 110 0.74 -9.10 6.51
C LEU A 110 0.47 -10.58 6.19
N SER A 111 -0.09 -10.87 5.01
CA SER A 111 -0.39 -12.25 4.61
C SER A 111 0.83 -13.17 4.55
N ALA A 112 2.03 -12.62 4.35
CA ALA A 112 3.27 -13.39 4.36
C ALA A 112 3.73 -13.65 5.79
N HIS A 113 3.71 -12.62 6.65
CA HIS A 113 4.09 -12.72 8.05
C HIS A 113 3.18 -13.66 8.86
N GLU A 114 1.87 -13.64 8.63
CA GLU A 114 0.92 -14.51 9.35
C GLU A 114 1.04 -15.99 8.99
N LYS A 115 1.80 -16.32 7.94
CA LYS A 115 2.07 -17.69 7.48
C LYS A 115 3.46 -18.20 7.93
N GLU A 116 4.22 -17.40 8.68
CA GLU A 116 5.49 -17.78 9.33
C GLU A 116 5.26 -18.62 10.59
#